data_AF-A0A8X8BLL8-F1
#
_entry.id   AF-A0A8X8BLL8-F1
#
_cell.length_a   1.000
_cell.length_b   1.000
_cell.length_c   1.000
_cell.angle_alpha   90.00
_cell.angle_beta   90.00
_cell.angle_gamma   90.00
#
_symmetry.space_group_name_H-M   'P 1'
#
loop_
_entity.id
_entity.type
_entity.pdbx_description
1 polymer ?
#
loop_
_entity_poly.entity_id
_entity_poly.type
_entity_poly.pdbx_seq_one_letter_code
_entity_poly.pdbx_strand_id
1 'polypeptide(L)'
;MIQRVLEQERAITQVLSSDKKTRHLALTWQDIDVLESTDKAIRTLLEFTDALSAQSYVTVPYVKPVLHLFQTSILAHQPEDTELTMSIKTKILD
;
A
#
# COMPACT_ATOMS: atom_id res chain seq x y z
N MET A 1 -2.65 3.43 -7.62
CA MET A 1 -2.80 4.90 -7.83
C MET A 1 -1.77 5.67 -7.02
N ILE A 2 -1.59 5.35 -5.74
CA ILE A 2 -0.57 5.98 -4.87
C ILE A 2 0.84 5.87 -5.47
N GLN A 3 1.24 4.70 -5.96
CA GLN A 3 2.51 4.54 -6.69
C GLN A 3 2.74 5.58 -7.81
N ARG A 4 1.72 5.90 -8.62
CA ARG A 4 1.86 6.88 -9.70
C ARG A 4 2.02 8.31 -9.18
N VAL A 5 1.41 8.62 -8.02
CA VAL A 5 1.56 9.92 -7.36
C VAL A 5 2.97 10.07 -6.82
N LEU A 6 3.55 9.02 -6.23
CA LEU A 6 4.95 8.98 -5.78
C LEU A 6 5.93 9.10 -6.97
N GLU A 7 5.69 8.38 -8.06
CA GLU A 7 6.51 8.47 -9.29
C GLU A 7 6.51 9.87 -9.92
N GLN A 8 5.40 10.60 -9.81
CA GLN A 8 5.21 11.92 -10.41
C GLN A 8 5.35 13.08 -9.41
N GLU A 9 5.82 12.81 -8.19
CA GLU A 9 5.90 13.77 -7.08
C GLU A 9 6.58 15.08 -7.50
N ARG A 10 7.74 15.01 -8.15
CA ARG A 10 8.44 16.21 -8.66
C ARG A 10 7.63 17.04 -9.65
N ALA A 11 6.92 16.38 -10.58
CA ALA A 11 6.11 17.06 -11.57
C ALA A 11 4.89 17.73 -10.91
N ILE A 12 4.27 17.05 -9.96
CA ILE A 12 3.14 17.56 -9.17
C ILE A 12 3.60 18.77 -8.35
N THR A 13 4.71 18.65 -7.62
CA THR A 13 5.28 19.73 -6.81
C THR A 13 5.64 20.94 -7.66
N GLN A 14 6.21 20.74 -8.86
CA GLN A 14 6.52 21.82 -9.79
C GLN A 14 5.27 22.56 -10.27
N VAL A 15 4.21 21.84 -10.65
CA VAL A 15 2.95 22.44 -11.10
C VAL A 15 2.26 23.18 -9.95
N LEU A 16 2.15 22.55 -8.78
CA LEU A 16 1.49 23.14 -7.61
C LEU A 16 2.24 24.35 -7.04
N SER A 17 3.58 24.35 -7.13
CA SER A 17 4.41 25.48 -6.66
C SER A 17 4.40 26.67 -7.62
N SER A 18 4.06 26.44 -8.89
CA SER A 18 4.00 27.49 -9.91
C SER A 18 2.77 28.40 -9.75
N ASP A 19 1.67 27.89 -9.17
CA ASP A 19 0.50 28.70 -8.85
C ASP A 19 0.46 29.07 -7.36
N LYS A 20 0.31 30.38 -7.11
CA LYS A 20 0.27 30.99 -5.77
C LYS A 20 -0.92 30.48 -4.95
N LYS A 21 -2.01 30.08 -5.60
CA LYS A 21 -3.20 29.55 -4.95
C LYS A 21 -3.03 28.09 -4.55
N THR A 22 -2.26 27.29 -5.27
CA THR A 22 -2.11 25.84 -5.03
C THR A 22 -0.82 25.47 -4.30
N ARG A 23 0.09 26.42 -4.08
CA ARG A 23 1.39 26.17 -3.44
C ARG A 23 1.30 25.51 -2.06
N HIS A 24 0.22 25.73 -1.32
CA HIS A 24 -0.03 25.11 -0.02
C HIS A 24 -0.44 23.63 -0.10
N LEU A 25 -0.75 23.13 -1.31
CA LEU A 25 -1.09 21.73 -1.58
C LEU A 25 0.13 20.90 -2.00
N ALA A 26 1.31 21.51 -2.13
CA ALA A 26 2.53 20.78 -2.43
C ALA A 26 2.79 19.77 -1.30
N LEU A 27 2.98 18.51 -1.68
CA LEU A 27 3.22 17.42 -0.75
C LEU A 27 4.49 17.70 0.06
N THR A 28 4.40 17.56 1.37
CA THR A 28 5.55 17.65 2.25
C THR A 28 6.22 16.27 2.37
N TRP A 29 7.45 16.25 2.92
CA TRP A 29 8.16 15.00 3.16
C TRP A 29 7.36 14.02 4.04
N GLN A 30 6.58 14.53 5.01
CA GLN A 30 5.71 13.71 5.86
C GLN A 30 4.54 13.10 5.06
N ASP A 31 3.94 13.85 4.15
CA ASP A 31 2.86 13.34 3.30
C ASP A 31 3.38 12.21 2.39
N ILE A 32 4.61 12.36 1.89
CA ILE A 32 5.29 11.35 1.07
C ILE A 32 5.56 10.08 1.89
N ASP A 33 6.11 10.21 3.11
CA ASP A 33 6.39 9.07 3.99
C ASP A 33 5.13 8.27 4.33
N VAL A 34 4.00 8.96 4.55
CA VAL A 34 2.70 8.31 4.80
C VAL A 34 2.19 7.60 3.55
N LEU A 35 2.31 8.23 2.37
CA LEU A 35 1.92 7.62 1.09
C LEU A 35 2.77 6.38 0.77
N GLU A 36 4.06 6.41 1.01
CA GLU A 36 4.95 5.25 0.84
C GLU A 36 4.59 4.10 1.79
N SER A 37 4.36 4.43 3.07
CA SER A 37 3.95 3.43 4.07
C SER A 37 2.60 2.78 3.71
N THR A 38 1.69 3.57 3.15
CA THR A 38 0.37 3.10 2.68
C THR A 38 0.48 2.27 1.41
N ASP A 39 1.30 2.69 0.44
CA ASP A 39 1.53 1.96 -0.81
C ASP A 39 2.11 0.58 -0.52
N LYS A 40 3.13 0.47 0.36
CA LYS A 40 3.70 -0.82 0.79
C LYS A 40 2.64 -1.77 1.36
N ALA A 41 1.79 -1.27 2.27
CA ALA A 41 0.72 -2.06 2.87
C ALA A 41 -0.28 -2.57 1.82
N ILE A 42 -0.75 -1.68 0.94
CA ILE A 42 -1.77 -2.02 -0.08
C ILE A 42 -1.19 -2.87 -1.22
N ARG A 43 0.06 -2.68 -1.58
CA ARG A 43 0.74 -3.47 -2.62
C ARG A 43 0.80 -4.94 -2.26
N THR A 44 0.96 -5.22 -0.98
CA THR A 44 0.97 -6.58 -0.43
C THR A 44 -0.42 -7.26 -0.56
N LEU A 45 -1.52 -6.49 -0.48
CA LEU A 45 -2.88 -6.94 -0.80
C LEU A 45 -3.12 -7.12 -2.31
N LEU A 46 -2.49 -6.28 -3.14
CA LEU A 46 -2.63 -6.37 -4.59
C LEU A 46 -2.04 -7.68 -5.11
N GLU A 47 -0.82 -8.03 -4.69
CA GLU A 47 -0.16 -9.30 -5.07
C GLU A 47 -0.98 -10.52 -4.63
N PHE A 48 -1.57 -10.48 -3.44
CA PHE A 48 -2.49 -11.52 -2.97
C PHE A 48 -3.74 -11.64 -3.84
N THR A 49 -4.38 -10.50 -4.16
CA THR A 49 -5.61 -10.47 -4.96
C THR A 49 -5.34 -10.95 -6.39
N ASP A 50 -4.20 -10.57 -6.98
CA ASP A 50 -3.79 -11.03 -8.30
C ASP A 50 -3.53 -12.54 -8.31
N ALA A 51 -2.80 -13.06 -7.31
CA ALA A 51 -2.55 -14.48 -7.15
C ALA A 51 -3.84 -15.31 -6.97
N LEU A 52 -4.82 -14.77 -6.24
CA LEU A 52 -6.15 -15.38 -6.11
C LEU A 52 -6.96 -15.29 -7.40
N SER A 53 -6.94 -14.15 -8.08
CA SER A 53 -7.68 -13.94 -9.33
C SER A 53 -7.14 -14.80 -10.47
N ALA A 54 -5.87 -15.18 -10.42
CA ALA A 54 -5.26 -16.09 -11.38
C ALA A 54 -5.75 -17.55 -11.23
N GLN A 55 -6.41 -17.90 -10.12
CA GLN A 55 -6.89 -19.27 -9.91
C GLN A 55 -8.28 -19.48 -10.51
N SER A 56 -8.37 -20.42 -11.47
CA SER A 56 -9.63 -20.73 -12.18
C SER A 56 -10.61 -21.59 -11.35
N TYR A 57 -10.15 -22.21 -10.26
CA TYR A 57 -10.94 -23.10 -9.40
C TYR A 57 -10.64 -22.85 -7.92
N VAL A 58 -11.38 -21.92 -7.30
CA VAL A 58 -11.32 -21.71 -5.86
C VAL A 58 -12.19 -22.77 -5.18
N THR A 59 -11.59 -23.87 -4.73
CA THR A 59 -12.30 -24.88 -3.93
C THR A 59 -12.26 -24.48 -2.44
N VAL A 60 -13.35 -24.73 -1.72
CA VAL A 60 -13.50 -24.39 -0.28
C VAL A 60 -12.31 -24.83 0.62
N PRO A 61 -11.65 -25.99 0.40
CA PRO A 61 -10.49 -26.40 1.17
C PRO A 61 -9.24 -25.54 0.94
N TYR A 62 -9.16 -24.83 -0.18
CA TYR A 62 -8.01 -24.01 -0.57
C TYR A 62 -8.03 -22.63 0.09
N VAL A 63 -9.22 -22.14 0.43
CA VAL A 63 -9.42 -20.81 1.04
C VAL A 63 -8.76 -20.74 2.43
N LYS A 64 -8.89 -21.80 3.24
CA LYS A 64 -8.34 -21.83 4.61
C LYS A 64 -6.79 -21.77 4.67
N PRO A 65 -6.03 -22.58 3.92
CA PRO A 65 -4.57 -22.47 3.89
C PRO A 65 -4.08 -21.19 3.21
N VAL A 66 -4.79 -20.67 2.22
CA VAL A 66 -4.43 -19.38 1.59
C VAL A 66 -4.64 -18.21 2.56
N LEU A 67 -5.73 -18.21 3.35
CA LEU A 67 -5.91 -17.24 4.43
C LEU A 67 -4.84 -17.40 5.51
N HIS A 68 -4.47 -18.63 5.89
CA HIS A 68 -3.40 -18.85 6.85
C HIS A 68 -2.05 -18.32 6.33
N LEU A 69 -1.73 -18.55 5.05
CA LEU A 69 -0.53 -18.03 4.39
C LEU A 69 -0.57 -16.49 4.31
N PHE A 70 -1.76 -15.92 4.07
CA PHE A 70 -1.97 -14.48 4.07
C PHE A 70 -1.66 -13.86 5.43
N GLN A 71 -2.13 -14.48 6.52
CA GLN A 71 -1.86 -14.02 7.89
C GLN A 71 -0.38 -14.20 8.30
N THR A 72 0.24 -15.32 7.91
CA THR A 72 1.58 -15.70 8.42
C THR A 72 2.75 -15.28 7.54
N SER A 73 2.54 -14.96 6.27
CA SER A 73 3.63 -14.65 5.33
C SER A 73 3.46 -13.30 4.63
N ILE A 74 2.23 -12.91 4.30
CA ILE A 74 1.94 -11.70 3.51
C ILE A 74 1.71 -10.50 4.44
N LEU A 75 0.96 -10.70 5.54
CA LEU A 75 0.76 -9.71 6.60
C LEU A 75 1.78 -9.80 7.74
N ALA A 76 2.74 -10.73 7.65
CA ALA A 76 3.82 -10.82 8.62
C ALA A 76 4.61 -9.51 8.65
N HIS A 77 4.91 -9.06 9.87
CA HIS A 77 5.62 -7.82 10.11
C HIS A 77 7.05 -7.97 9.57
N GLN A 78 7.42 -7.16 8.58
CA GLN A 78 8.81 -7.08 8.16
C GLN A 78 9.54 -6.11 9.09
N PRO A 79 10.81 -6.37 9.46
CA PRO A 79 11.57 -5.52 10.38
C PRO A 79 11.86 -4.11 9.85
N GLU A 80 11.57 -3.85 8.57
CA GLU A 80 11.68 -2.54 7.91
C GLU A 80 10.32 -1.80 7.77
N ASP A 81 9.23 -2.37 8.27
CA ASP A 81 7.92 -1.73 8.22
C ASP A 81 7.84 -0.57 9.21
N THR A 82 7.38 0.60 8.76
CA THR A 82 7.05 1.73 9.62
C THR A 82 5.89 1.37 10.56
N GLU A 83 5.82 2.02 11.73
CA GLU A 83 4.75 1.82 12.72
C GLU A 83 3.33 1.95 12.10
N LEU A 84 3.23 2.80 11.08
CA LEU A 84 2.02 3.03 10.29
C LEU A 84 1.66 1.83 9.41
N THR A 85 2.66 1.22 8.74
CA THR A 85 2.46 -0.01 7.95
C THR A 85 2.10 -1.19 8.85
N MET A 86 2.72 -1.33 10.03
CA MET A 86 2.36 -2.36 11.01
C MET A 86 0.93 -2.19 11.53
N SER A 87 0.52 -0.96 11.84
CA SER A 87 -0.84 -0.65 12.29
C SER A 87 -1.90 -0.93 11.22
N ILE A 88 -1.62 -0.61 9.96
CA ILE A 88 -2.52 -0.91 8.84
C ILE A 88 -2.64 -2.43 8.65
N LYS A 89 -1.52 -3.16 8.63
CA LYS A 89 -1.51 -4.63 8.54
C LYS A 89 -2.31 -5.28 9.70
N THR A 90 -2.17 -4.77 10.92
CA THR A 90 -2.91 -5.26 12.08
C THR A 90 -4.41 -5.00 11.97
N LYS A 91 -4.83 -3.83 11.49
CA LYS A 91 -6.25 -3.52 11.24
C LYS A 91 -6.89 -4.30 10.09
N ILE A 92 -6.09 -4.86 9.18
CA ILE A 92 -6.60 -5.73 8.10
C ILE A 92 -6.85 -7.16 8.61
N LEU A 93 -6.17 -7.55 9.71
CA LEU A 93 -6.30 -8.86 10.33
C LEU A 93 -7.44 -8.96 11.34
N ASP A 94 -7.84 -7.83 11.93
CA ASP A 94 -9.03 -7.67 12.81
C ASP A 94 -10.33 -7.68 11.98
#